data_AF-A0A2P8K6V3-F1
#
_entry.id   AF-A0A2P8K6V3-F1
#
_cell.length_a   1.000
_cell.length_b   1.000
_cell.length_c   1.000
_cell.angle_alpha   90.00
_cell.angle_beta   90.00
_cell.angle_gamma   90.00
#
_symmetry.space_group_name_H-M   'P 1'
#
loop_
_entity.id
_entity.type
_entity.pdbx_description
1 polymer ?
#
loop_
_entity_poly.entity_id
_entity_poly.type
_entity_poly.pdbx_seq_one_letter_code
_entity_poly.pdbx_strand_id
1 'polypeptide(L)'
;MKALHFGAGNIGRGFIGKLLADAGVELTFADVNQTVLDALNARHSYQVHVVGENEQVDTVSGVNAVSSIGDEVVDLIAEVD
;
A
#
# COMPACT_ATOMS: atom_id res chain seq x y z
N MET A 1 -13.52 -2.16 6.08
CA MET A 1 -13.33 -0.93 5.31
C MET A 1 -12.28 -1.18 4.25
N LYS A 2 -12.40 -0.54 3.08
CA LYS A 2 -11.47 -0.57 1.95
C LYS A 2 -10.89 0.83 1.75
N ALA A 3 -9.60 0.93 1.44
CA ALA A 3 -8.95 2.19 1.12
C ALA A 3 -8.08 2.09 -0.14
N LEU A 4 -8.06 3.18 -0.91
CA LEU A 4 -7.17 3.36 -2.05
C LEU A 4 -6.16 4.48 -1.72
N HIS A 5 -4.88 4.16 -1.71
CA HIS A 5 -3.82 5.13 -1.41
C HIS A 5 -3.01 5.49 -2.67
N PHE A 6 -3.17 6.74 -3.15
CA PHE A 6 -2.35 7.27 -4.24
C PHE A 6 -0.95 7.62 -3.76
N GLY A 7 0.05 7.02 -4.40
CA GLY A 7 1.46 7.17 -4.07
C GLY A 7 1.99 5.97 -3.27
N ALA A 8 2.55 5.00 -3.97
CA ALA A 8 3.19 3.82 -3.38
C ALA A 8 4.66 4.09 -3.01
N GLY A 9 5.05 5.34 -2.75
CA GLY A 9 6.41 5.73 -2.35
C GLY A 9 6.75 5.41 -0.90
N ASN A 10 7.87 5.94 -0.40
CA ASN A 10 8.32 5.66 0.98
C ASN A 10 7.33 6.15 2.04
N ILE A 11 6.73 7.35 1.88
CA ILE A 11 5.72 7.87 2.82
C ILE A 11 4.44 7.04 2.78
N GLY A 12 3.99 6.66 1.57
CA GLY A 12 2.81 5.83 1.41
C GLY A 12 2.99 4.46 2.06
N ARG A 13 4.09 3.77 1.77
CA ARG A 13 4.32 2.41 2.32
C ARG A 13 4.76 2.41 3.77
N GLY A 14 5.64 3.33 4.15
CA GLY A 14 6.29 3.36 5.47
C GLY A 14 5.47 4.06 6.56
N PHE A 15 4.44 4.83 6.19
CA PHE A 15 3.63 5.57 7.15
C PHE A 15 2.13 5.43 6.91
N ILE A 16 1.58 6.09 5.88
CA ILE A 16 0.11 6.20 5.73
C ILE A 16 -0.54 4.84 5.46
N GLY A 17 -0.05 4.12 4.45
CA GLY A 17 -0.52 2.78 4.12
C GLY A 17 -0.24 1.76 5.22
N LYS A 18 0.91 1.88 5.92
CA LYS A 18 1.19 1.05 7.09
C LYS A 18 0.10 1.22 8.15
N LEU A 19 -0.23 2.46 8.53
CA LEU A 19 -1.25 2.72 9.55
C LEU A 19 -2.63 2.22 9.14
N LEU A 20 -3.00 2.34 7.85
CA LEU A 20 -4.27 1.80 7.34
C LEU A 20 -4.30 0.27 7.42
N ALA A 21 -3.22 -0.39 7.00
CA ALA A 21 -3.12 -1.85 7.05
C ALA A 21 -3.10 -2.36 8.50
N ASP A 22 -2.36 -1.69 9.41
CA ASP A 22 -2.33 -2.01 10.85
C ASP A 22 -3.71 -1.86 11.49
N ALA A 23 -4.56 -0.96 10.97
CA ALA A 23 -5.95 -0.80 11.39
C ALA A 23 -6.90 -1.85 10.80
N GLY A 24 -6.40 -2.81 10.01
CA GLY A 24 -7.19 -3.86 9.37
C GLY A 24 -8.00 -3.39 8.16
N VAL A 25 -7.61 -2.28 7.53
CA VAL A 25 -8.24 -1.78 6.30
C VAL A 25 -7.69 -2.57 5.10
N GLU A 26 -8.57 -3.01 4.22
CA GLU A 26 -8.18 -3.59 2.92
C GLU A 26 -7.57 -2.49 2.05
N LEU A 27 -6.25 -2.52 1.88
CA LEU A 27 -5.50 -1.43 1.26
C LEU A 27 -5.03 -1.78 -0.15
N THR A 28 -5.38 -0.93 -1.11
CA THR A 28 -4.81 -0.94 -2.46
C THR A 28 -3.99 0.33 -2.69
N PHE A 29 -2.76 0.19 -3.19
CA PHE A 29 -1.93 1.32 -3.61
C PHE A 29 -2.17 1.66 -5.09
N ALA A 30 -2.19 2.96 -5.43
CA ALA A 30 -2.21 3.41 -6.82
C ALA A 30 -0.95 4.23 -7.13
N ASP A 31 -0.19 3.86 -8.17
CA ASP A 31 1.03 4.56 -8.58
C ASP A 31 1.28 4.39 -10.10
N VAL A 32 2.25 5.11 -10.65
CA VAL A 32 2.71 4.96 -12.05
C VAL A 32 3.98 4.11 -12.15
N ASN A 33 4.68 3.86 -11.04
CA ASN A 33 5.91 3.08 -11.03
C ASN A 33 5.63 1.57 -11.11
N GLN A 34 5.64 1.02 -12.33
CA GLN A 34 5.32 -0.39 -12.57
C GLN A 34 6.14 -1.38 -11.74
N THR A 35 7.43 -1.11 -11.52
CA THR A 35 8.30 -1.97 -10.70
C THR A 35 7.79 -2.09 -9.26
N VAL A 36 7.25 -1.00 -8.70
CA VAL A 36 6.67 -1.00 -7.35
C VAL A 36 5.34 -1.73 -7.34
N LEU A 37 4.49 -1.51 -8.34
CA LEU A 37 3.19 -2.17 -8.48
C LEU A 37 3.36 -3.70 -8.58
N ASP A 38 4.23 -4.15 -9.48
CA ASP A 38 4.51 -5.57 -9.68
C ASP A 38 5.05 -6.21 -8.39
N ALA A 39 5.93 -5.52 -7.68
CA ALA A 39 6.50 -6.03 -6.43
C ALA A 39 5.48 -6.11 -5.28
N LEU A 40 4.50 -5.19 -5.24
CA LEU A 40 3.40 -5.24 -4.28
C LEU A 40 2.44 -6.39 -4.62
N ASN A 41 2.05 -6.52 -5.88
CA ASN A 41 1.14 -7.59 -6.32
C ASN A 41 1.77 -8.98 -6.30
N ALA A 42 3.09 -9.10 -6.46
CA ALA A 42 3.76 -10.40 -6.39
C ALA A 42 3.85 -10.95 -4.96
N ARG A 43 3.94 -10.07 -3.96
CA ARG A 43 4.22 -10.46 -2.56
C ARG A 43 3.03 -10.25 -1.62
N HIS A 44 2.09 -9.38 -2.00
CA HIS A 44 1.00 -8.89 -1.16
C HIS A 44 1.43 -8.43 0.25
N SER A 45 2.71 -8.08 0.38
CA SER A 45 3.36 -7.76 1.65
C SER A 45 4.72 -7.09 1.42
N TYR A 46 5.16 -6.34 2.42
CA TYR A 46 6.49 -5.73 2.48
C TYR A 46 6.88 -5.45 3.92
N GLN A 47 8.18 -5.20 4.13
CA GLN A 47 8.73 -4.87 5.45
C GLN A 47 8.91 -3.36 5.61
N VAL A 48 8.63 -2.86 6.80
CA VAL A 48 8.95 -1.50 7.24
C VAL A 48 9.92 -1.60 8.40
N HIS A 49 11.12 -1.06 8.22
CA HIS A 49 12.09 -0.92 9.29
C HIS A 49 11.76 0.35 10.07
N VAL A 50 11.27 0.19 11.30
CA VAL A 50 11.01 1.30 12.20
C VAL A 50 12.20 1.41 13.15
N VAL A 51 12.98 2.47 12.97
CA VAL A 51 14.25 2.69 13.68
C VAL A 51 14.12 3.86 14.64
N GLY A 52 14.54 3.65 15.90
CA GLY A 52 14.53 4.65 16.96
C GLY A 52 15.51 4.26 18.06
N GLU A 53 15.02 4.12 19.30
CA GLU A 53 15.81 3.56 20.41
C GLU A 53 16.20 2.09 20.15
N ASN A 54 15.31 1.34 19.50
CA ASN A 54 15.54 -0.01 19.00
C ASN A 54 15.18 -0.08 17.51
N GLU A 55 15.70 -1.08 16.80
CA GLU A 55 15.26 -1.44 15.45
C GLU A 55 14.19 -2.53 15.54
N GLN A 56 13.06 -2.30 14.88
CA GLN A 56 12.01 -3.29 14.69
C GLN A 56 11.62 -3.37 13.22
N VAL A 57 11.29 -4.57 12.77
CA VAL A 57 10.88 -4.84 11.39
C VAL A 57 9.44 -5.29 11.39
N ASP A 58 8.56 -4.41 10.91
CA ASP A 58 7.13 -4.66 10.83
C ASP A 58 6.80 -5.22 9.45
N THR A 59 5.99 -6.28 9.40
CA THR A 59 5.44 -6.79 8.14
C THR A 59 4.06 -6.19 7.89
N VAL A 60 3.94 -5.43 6.80
CA VAL A 60 2.64 -5.03 6.25
C VAL A 60 2.20 -6.12 5.29
N SER A 61 0.98 -6.63 5.43
CA SER A 61 0.44 -7.74 4.63
C SER A 61 -1.00 -7.47 4.19
N GLY A 62 -1.47 -8.20 3.18
CA GLY A 62 -2.83 -8.04 2.66
C GLY A 62 -3.00 -6.79 1.80
N VAL A 63 -1.93 -6.32 1.15
CA VAL A 63 -1.96 -5.14 0.29
C VAL A 63 -1.93 -5.52 -1.19
N ASN A 64 -2.60 -4.73 -2.01
CA ASN A 64 -2.57 -4.84 -3.48
C ASN A 64 -2.11 -3.52 -4.10
N ALA A 65 -1.90 -3.51 -5.41
CA ALA A 65 -1.57 -2.29 -6.14
C ALA A 65 -2.15 -2.25 -7.57
N VAL A 66 -2.46 -1.06 -8.05
CA VAL A 66 -3.00 -0.80 -9.40
C VAL A 66 -2.29 0.40 -10.05
N SER A 67 -2.35 0.47 -11.38
CA SER A 67 -1.86 1.65 -12.09
C SER A 67 -2.78 2.85 -11.84
N SER A 68 -2.22 3.99 -11.42
CA SER A 68 -3.00 5.21 -11.19
C SER A 68 -3.48 5.91 -12.47
N ILE A 69 -3.04 5.44 -13.64
CA ILE A 69 -3.44 5.96 -14.95
C ILE A 69 -4.24 4.93 -15.78
N GLY A 70 -4.59 3.78 -15.19
CA GLY A 70 -5.45 2.77 -15.80
C GLY A 70 -6.89 2.87 -15.32
N ASP A 71 -7.81 2.16 -15.97
CA ASP A 71 -9.25 2.27 -15.68
C ASP A 71 -9.65 1.59 -14.35
N GLU A 72 -8.93 0.56 -13.91
CA GLU A 72 -9.21 -0.18 -12.66
C GLU A 72 -9.21 0.74 -11.42
N VAL A 73 -8.41 1.81 -11.43
CA VAL A 73 -8.38 2.77 -10.32
C VAL A 73 -9.70 3.54 -10.18
N VAL A 74 -10.42 3.74 -11.29
CA VAL A 74 -11.72 4.44 -11.31
C VAL A 74 -12.77 3.59 -10.62
N ASP A 75 -12.79 2.29 -10.90
CA ASP A 75 -13.71 1.35 -10.27
C ASP A 75 -13.43 1.27 -8.75
N LEU A 76 -12.16 1.20 -8.35
CA LEU A 76 -11.78 1.19 -6.95
C LEU A 76 -12.19 2.47 -6.21
N ILE A 77 -12.04 3.66 -6.81
CA ILE A 77 -12.52 4.92 -6.21
C ILE A 77 -14.02 4.86 -5.91
N ALA A 78 -14.81 4.17 -6.73
CA ALA A 78 -16.25 4.05 -6.51
C ALA A 78 -16.64 3.04 -5.42
N GLU A 79 -15.72 2.17 -5.00
CA GLU A 79 -15.97 1.08 -4.03
C GLU A 79 -15.37 1.30 -2.64
N VAL A 80 -14.31 2.10 -2.53
CA VAL A 80 -13.64 2.36 -1.24
C VAL A 80 -14.50 3.24 -0.33
N ASP A 81 -14.28 3.09 0.99
CA ASP A 81 -15.00 3.87 2.02
C ASP A 81 -14.52 5.33 2.11
#